data_AF-A0A381UYP1-F1
#
_entry.id   AF-A0A381UYP1-F1
#
_cell.length_a   1.000
_cell.length_b   1.000
_cell.length_c   1.000
_cell.angle_alpha   90.00
_cell.angle_beta   90.00
_cell.angle_gamma   90.00
#
_symmetry.space_group_name_H-M   'P 1'
#
loop_
_entity.id
_entity.type
_entity.pdbx_description
1 polymer ?
#
loop_
_entity_poly.entity_id
_entity_poly.type
_entity_poly.pdbx_seq_one_letter_code
_entity_poly.pdbx_strand_id
1 'polypeptide(L)' 'EDAGPEFTVEYRARNRVLNVTLTKPLKAYSTVEVTLSEGSLATDGAALVPHELRFSTGGS' A
#
# COMPACT_ATOMS: atom_id res chain seq x y z
N GLU A 1 -2.04 -18.95 -11.48
CA GLU A 1 -2.37 -17.62 -10.92
C GLU A 1 -1.26 -17.26 -9.95
N ASP A 2 -0.55 -16.17 -10.20
CA ASP A 2 0.50 -15.68 -9.28
C ASP A 2 -0.24 -14.97 -8.15
N ALA A 3 -0.39 -15.64 -7.01
CA ALA A 3 -0.92 -15.00 -5.82
C ALA A 3 0.01 -13.82 -5.50
N GLY A 4 -0.53 -12.60 -5.54
CA GLY A 4 0.23 -11.37 -5.31
C GLY A 4 0.99 -11.36 -3.96
N PRO A 5 1.79 -10.32 -3.70
CA PRO A 5 2.61 -10.28 -2.49
C PRO A 5 1.74 -10.35 -1.23
N GLU A 6 2.17 -11.17 -0.28
CA GLU A 6 1.53 -11.26 1.04
C GLU A 6 1.91 -10.04 1.90
N PHE A 7 0.92 -9.37 2.50
CA PHE A 7 1.13 -8.20 3.36
C PHE A 7 0.17 -8.15 4.53
N THR A 8 0.53 -7.34 5.52
CA THR A 8 -0.29 -6.98 6.68
C THR A 8 -0.53 -5.48 6.70
N VAL A 9 -1.63 -5.08 7.35
CA VAL A 9 -2.06 -3.68 7.43
C VAL A 9 -2.34 -3.31 8.88
N GLU A 10 -1.78 -2.19 9.33
CA GLU A 10 -2.04 -1.61 10.66
C GLU A 10 -2.47 -0.16 10.50
N TYR A 11 -3.64 0.21 11.02
CA TYR A 11 -4.07 1.60 11.08
C TYR A 11 -3.71 2.25 12.41
N ARG A 12 -2.85 3.27 12.37
CA ARG A 12 -2.47 4.07 13.53
C ARG A 12 -3.32 5.32 13.64
N ALA A 13 -4.48 5.19 14.27
CA ALA A 13 -5.49 6.24 14.42
C ALA A 13 -4.94 7.58 14.94
N ARG A 14 -4.01 7.55 15.92
CA ARG A 14 -3.42 8.76 16.51
C ARG A 14 -2.74 9.67 15.48
N ASN A 15 -2.06 9.07 14.51
CA ASN A 15 -1.32 9.80 13.49
C ASN A 15 -2.04 9.77 12.12
N ARG A 16 -3.17 9.07 12.03
CA ARG A 16 -3.92 8.83 10.79
C ARG A 16 -3.04 8.21 9.69
N VAL A 17 -2.21 7.24 10.08
CA VAL A 17 -1.26 6.56 9.18
C VAL A 17 -1.70 5.11 8.96
N LEU A 18 -1.69 4.67 7.70
CA LEU A 18 -1.83 3.27 7.32
C LEU A 18 -0.43 2.68 7.08
N ASN A 19 -0.03 1.71 7.90
CA ASN A 19 1.20 0.95 7.68
C ASN A 19 0.87 -0.29 6.87
N VAL A 20 1.58 -0.50 5.77
CA VAL A 20 1.53 -1.72 4.97
C VAL A 20 2.89 -2.41 5.09
N THR A 21 2.91 -3.66 5.56
CA THR A 21 4.15 -4.43 5.75
C THR A 21 4.07 -5.73 4.98
N LEU A 22 5.02 -5.93 4.07
CA LEU A 22 5.13 -7.15 3.28
C LEU A 22 5.70 -8.27 4.15
N THR A 23 5.05 -9.43 4.14
CA THR A 23 5.48 -10.58 4.97
C THR A 23 6.69 -11.29 4.39
N LYS A 24 6.97 -11.06 3.09
CA LYS A 24 8.14 -11.57 2.37
C LYS A 24 8.85 -10.42 1.65
N PRO A 25 10.18 -10.51 1.48
CA PRO A 25 10.92 -9.52 0.71
C PRO A 25 10.43 -9.49 -0.73
N LEU A 26 10.42 -8.29 -1.32
CA LEU A 26 10.10 -8.11 -2.72
C LEU A 26 11.23 -8.65 -3.59
N LYS A 27 10.86 -9.14 -4.78
CA LYS A 27 11.84 -9.51 -5.80
C LYS A 27 12.68 -8.30 -6.17
N ALA A 28 13.98 -8.49 -6.33
CA ALA A 28 14.87 -7.44 -6.83
C ALA A 28 14.48 -7.06 -8.27
N TYR A 29 14.77 -5.81 -8.64
CA TYR A 29 14.53 -5.22 -9.95
C TYR A 29 13.08 -5.32 -10.43
N SER A 30 12.13 -5.28 -9.50
CA SER A 30 10.70 -5.29 -9.81
C SER A 30 10.10 -3.90 -9.64
N THR A 31 9.05 -3.59 -10.41
CA THR A 31 8.22 -2.40 -10.17
C THR A 31 7.09 -2.78 -9.22
N VAL A 32 6.88 -1.94 -8.21
CA VAL A 32 5.78 -2.02 -7.27
C VAL A 32 4.86 -0.83 -7.51
N GLU A 33 3.58 -1.12 -7.63
CA GLU A 33 2.51 -0.14 -7.74
C GLU A 33 1.56 -0.36 -6.56
N VAL A 34 1.24 0.73 -5.86
CA VAL A 34 0.29 0.74 -4.77
C VAL A 34 -0.79 1.75 -5.12
N THR A 35 -1.99 1.25 -5.38
CA THR A 35 -3.15 2.07 -5.73
C THR A 35 -4.09 2.16 -4.53
N LEU A 36 -4.37 3.40 -4.10
CA LEU A 36 -5.51 3.71 -3.26
C LEU A 36 -6.69 4.05 -4.18
N SER A 37 -7.58 3.07 -4.36
CA SER A 37 -8.72 3.18 -5.27
C SER A 37 -9.82 4.13 -4.78
N GLU A 38 -10.67 4.52 -5.71
CA GLU A 38 -11.92 5.23 -5.44
C GLU A 38 -12.81 4.50 -4.43
N GLY A 39 -13.68 5.25 -3.76
CA GLY A 39 -14.62 4.71 -2.78
C GLY A 39 -14.04 4.52 -1.38
N SER A 40 -12.77 4.86 -1.17
CA SER A 40 -12.16 4.91 0.17
C SER A 40 -12.68 6.12 0.95
N LEU A 41 -13.22 5.89 2.15
CA LEU A 41 -13.71 6.95 3.03
C LEU A 41 -12.72 7.20 4.17
N ALA A 42 -12.52 8.46 4.50
CA ALA A 42 -11.89 8.86 5.74
C ALA A 42 -12.81 8.56 6.94
N THR A 43 -12.26 8.62 8.16
CA THR A 43 -13.01 8.33 9.39
C THR A 43 -14.20 9.26 9.62
N ASP A 44 -14.19 10.46 9.03
CA ASP A 44 -15.29 11.44 9.07
C ASP A 44 -16.31 11.27 7.92
N GLY A 45 -16.15 10.24 7.09
CA GLY A 45 -17.00 9.99 5.92
C GLY A 45 -16.62 10.80 4.69
N ALA A 46 -15.55 11.60 4.72
CA ALA A 46 -15.07 12.29 3.52
C ALA A 46 -14.48 11.30 2.51
N ALA A 47 -14.73 11.54 1.23
CA ALA A 47 -14.11 10.76 0.16
C ALA A 47 -12.61 11.06 0.10
N LEU A 48 -11.78 10.01 0.11
CA LEU A 48 -10.36 10.15 -0.14
C LEU A 48 -10.11 10.28 -1.63
N VAL A 49 -9.21 11.20 -1.98
CA VAL A 49 -8.73 11.34 -3.36
C VAL A 49 -7.94 10.08 -3.73
N PRO A 50 -8.25 9.42 -4.86
CA PRO A 50 -7.45 8.30 -5.33
C PRO A 50 -5.98 8.69 -5.47
N HIS A 51 -5.10 7.77 -5.12
CA HIS A 51 -3.67 8.03 -5.15
C HIS A 51 -2.90 6.80 -5.59
N GLU A 52 -1.83 7.01 -6.33
CA GLU A 52 -0.93 5.96 -6.78
C GLU A 52 0.49 6.25 -6.31
N LEU A 53 1.12 5.25 -5.71
CA LEU A 53 2.53 5.25 -5.40
C LEU A 53 3.22 4.17 -6.23
N ARG A 54 4.21 4.57 -7.02
CA ARG A 54 5.02 3.66 -7.84
C ARG A 54 6.50 3.79 -7.50
N PHE A 55 7.16 2.65 -7.26
CA PHE A 55 8.59 2.60 -7.00
C PHE A 55 9.20 1.28 -7.50
N SER A 56 10.53 1.24 -7.59
CA SER A 56 11.27 0.06 -8.03
C SER A 56 12.06 -0.54 -6.87
N THR A 57 12.04 -1.87 -6.74
CA THR A 57 12.79 -2.63 -5.73
C THR A 57 14.18 -2.95 -6.23
N GLY A 58 15.04 -1.95 -6.40
CA GLY A 58 16.41 -2.14 -6.89
C GLY A 58 17.29 -2.97 -5.95
N GLY A 59 18.19 -3.78 -6.51
CA GLY A 59 19.24 -4.50 -5.76
C GLY A 59 20.35 -3.54 -5.36
N SER A 60 20.37 -3.16 -4.08
CA SER A 60 21.53 -2.52 -3.44
C SER A 60 22.59 -3.55 -3.09
#